data_AF-A0AAP9RX88-F1
#
_entry.id   AF-A0AAP9RX88-F1
#
_cell.length_a   1.000
_cell.length_b   1.000
_cell.length_c   1.000
_cell.angle_alpha   90.00
_cell.angle_beta   90.00
_cell.angle_gamma   90.00
#
_symmetry.space_group_name_H-M   'P 1'
#
loop_
_entity.id
_entity.type
_entity.pdbx_description
1 polymer ?
#
loop_
_entity_poly.entity_id
_entity_poly.type
_entity_poly.pdbx_seq_one_letter_code
_entity_poly.pdbx_strand_id
1 'polypeptide(L)'
;MKWIKIGDEYIEKKMTQFFSEAGTIVAAILCLDMIIRGFILGKPASEYIISAIGFAVYAGWILLRYLLSGFEYPEIAGQSAYRKKRKEIAALSLASGLIFAILTLLFTGIPEHPGSWVDFIGMVMLFAFLHFLINFISLRNSFRKNQDLLDD
;
A
#
# COMPACT_ATOMS: atom_id res chain seq x y z
N MET A 1 40.73 10.82 -12.83
CA MET A 1 40.30 10.02 -14.00
C MET A 1 38.80 9.76 -13.89
N LYS A 2 38.00 10.65 -14.48
CA LYS A 2 36.60 10.36 -14.88
C LYS A 2 36.65 9.47 -16.14
N TRP A 3 35.54 8.84 -16.53
CA TRP A 3 35.30 8.12 -17.81
C TRP A 3 35.16 6.59 -17.82
N ILE A 4 34.84 5.94 -16.68
CA ILE A 4 34.23 4.59 -16.69
C ILE A 4 33.11 4.54 -15.63
N LYS A 5 31.92 5.04 -15.95
CA LYS A 5 30.70 4.87 -15.13
C LYS A 5 29.41 4.74 -15.94
N ILE A 6 29.45 5.08 -17.23
CA ILE A 6 28.26 5.11 -18.10
C ILE A 6 27.83 3.69 -18.52
N GLY A 7 28.74 2.72 -18.52
CA GLY A 7 28.41 1.31 -18.81
C GLY A 7 27.75 0.58 -17.64
N ASP A 8 28.03 0.99 -16.41
CA ASP A 8 27.59 0.30 -15.19
C ASP A 8 26.13 0.67 -14.85
N GLU A 9 25.78 1.96 -14.89
CA GLU A 9 24.42 2.43 -14.57
C GLU A 9 23.37 1.92 -15.59
N TYR A 10 23.71 1.86 -16.87
CA TYR A 10 22.81 1.32 -17.89
C TYR A 10 22.56 -0.18 -17.68
N ILE A 11 23.62 -0.95 -17.39
CA ILE A 11 23.51 -2.38 -17.13
C ILE A 11 22.73 -2.61 -15.83
N GLU A 12 23.03 -1.90 -14.75
CA GLU A 12 22.33 -1.98 -13.46
C GLU A 12 20.84 -1.68 -13.62
N LYS A 13 20.50 -0.63 -14.36
CA LYS A 13 19.11 -0.26 -14.65
C LYS A 13 18.39 -1.35 -15.44
N LYS A 14 19.03 -1.92 -16.46
CA LYS A 14 18.46 -3.01 -17.25
C LYS A 14 18.31 -4.29 -16.45
N MET A 15 19.28 -4.62 -15.61
CA MET A 15 19.22 -5.79 -14.74
C MET A 15 18.10 -5.66 -13.70
N THR A 16 17.97 -4.48 -13.09
CA THR A 16 16.86 -4.15 -12.17
C THR A 16 15.50 -4.23 -12.87
N GLN A 17 15.41 -3.73 -14.11
CA GLN A 17 14.21 -3.86 -14.94
C GLN A 17 13.85 -5.34 -15.16
N PHE A 18 14.81 -6.17 -15.57
CA PHE A 18 14.56 -7.60 -15.82
C PHE A 18 14.15 -8.35 -14.55
N PHE A 19 14.78 -8.06 -13.40
CA PHE A 19 14.36 -8.64 -12.12
C PHE A 19 12.95 -8.20 -11.71
N SER A 20 12.59 -6.94 -11.95
CA SER A 20 11.25 -6.42 -11.69
C SER A 20 10.21 -7.10 -12.60
N GLU A 21 10.51 -7.26 -13.89
CA GLU A 21 9.64 -7.95 -14.86
C GLU A 21 9.45 -9.43 -14.46
N ALA A 22 10.54 -10.14 -14.16
CA ALA A 22 10.49 -11.53 -13.72
C ALA A 22 9.70 -11.69 -12.41
N GLY A 23 9.96 -10.84 -11.41
CA GLY A 23 9.22 -10.84 -10.15
C GLY A 23 7.73 -10.59 -10.35
N THR A 24 7.38 -9.67 -11.26
CA THR A 24 5.99 -9.34 -11.58
C THR A 24 5.29 -10.51 -12.27
N ILE A 25 5.96 -11.20 -13.18
CA ILE A 25 5.43 -12.41 -13.83
C ILE A 25 5.18 -13.51 -12.79
N VAL A 26 6.14 -13.76 -11.90
CA VAL A 26 5.98 -14.73 -10.81
C VAL A 26 4.79 -14.35 -9.92
N ALA A 27 4.70 -13.09 -9.49
CA ALA A 27 3.58 -12.62 -8.68
C ALA A 27 2.23 -12.78 -9.39
N ALA A 28 2.17 -12.51 -10.70
CA ALA A 28 0.97 -12.73 -11.50
C ALA A 28 0.57 -14.20 -11.53
N ILE A 29 1.52 -15.13 -11.69
CA ILE A 29 1.26 -16.58 -11.65
C ILE A 29 0.72 -17.00 -10.27
N LEU A 30 1.33 -16.53 -9.17
CA LEU A 30 0.86 -16.82 -7.82
C LEU A 30 -0.56 -16.29 -7.55
N CYS A 31 -0.86 -15.09 -8.06
CA CYS A 31 -2.18 -14.49 -7.98
C CYS A 31 -3.22 -15.30 -8.77
N LEU A 32 -2.88 -15.71 -10.00
CA LEU A 32 -3.75 -16.55 -10.83
C LEU A 32 -4.00 -17.92 -10.19
N ASP A 33 -3.00 -18.55 -9.60
CA ASP A 33 -3.15 -19.82 -8.88
C ASP A 33 -4.16 -19.69 -7.72
N MET A 34 -4.06 -18.61 -6.93
CA MET A 34 -5.01 -18.29 -5.87
C MET A 34 -6.43 -18.08 -6.41
N ILE A 35 -6.59 -17.33 -7.50
CA ILE A 35 -7.91 -17.07 -8.11
C ILE A 35 -8.52 -18.36 -8.65
N ILE A 36 -7.75 -19.14 -9.42
CA ILE A 36 -8.24 -20.35 -10.07
C ILE A 36 -8.58 -21.40 -9.02
N ARG A 37 -7.67 -21.70 -8.08
CA ARG A 37 -7.92 -22.75 -7.08
C ARG A 37 -8.92 -22.31 -6.03
N GLY A 38 -8.81 -21.09 -5.52
CA GLY A 38 -9.67 -20.58 -4.45
C GLY A 38 -11.06 -20.20 -4.92
N PHE A 39 -11.17 -19.36 -5.96
CA PHE A 39 -12.45 -18.79 -6.38
C PHE A 39 -13.15 -19.61 -7.47
N ILE A 40 -12.42 -20.14 -8.47
CA ILE A 40 -13.04 -20.84 -9.61
C ILE A 40 -13.31 -22.31 -9.26
N LEU A 41 -12.32 -23.01 -8.70
CA LEU A 41 -12.38 -24.46 -8.43
C LEU A 41 -12.87 -24.78 -7.01
N GLY A 42 -12.96 -23.80 -6.11
CA GLY A 42 -13.43 -23.99 -4.73
C GLY A 42 -12.59 -24.98 -3.91
N LYS A 43 -11.28 -25.04 -4.17
CA LYS A 43 -10.36 -25.95 -3.47
C LYS A 43 -10.09 -25.49 -2.03
N PRO A 44 -9.76 -26.41 -1.11
CA PRO A 44 -9.40 -26.04 0.24
C PRO A 44 -8.14 -25.15 0.26
N ALA A 45 -8.09 -24.22 1.23
CA ALA A 45 -7.01 -23.24 1.34
C ALA A 45 -5.60 -23.86 1.37
N SER A 46 -5.46 -25.06 1.93
CA SER A 46 -4.20 -25.81 1.95
C SER A 46 -3.56 -26.00 0.57
N GLU A 47 -4.35 -25.99 -0.50
CA GLU A 47 -3.85 -26.18 -1.88
C GLU A 47 -3.30 -24.91 -2.54
N TYR A 48 -3.62 -23.71 -2.03
CA TYR A 48 -3.17 -22.43 -2.61
C TYR A 48 -2.57 -21.46 -1.58
N ILE A 49 -2.48 -21.84 -0.31
CA ILE A 49 -2.00 -20.98 0.78
C ILE A 49 -0.55 -20.52 0.56
N ILE A 50 0.31 -21.36 -0.01
CA ILE A 50 1.69 -21.01 -0.33
C ILE A 50 1.72 -19.92 -1.40
N SER A 51 0.89 -20.04 -2.44
CA SER A 51 0.77 -19.04 -3.49
C SER A 51 0.23 -17.71 -2.95
N ALA A 52 -0.77 -17.77 -2.08
CA ALA A 52 -1.33 -16.59 -1.41
C ALA A 52 -0.29 -15.88 -0.53
N ILE A 53 0.47 -16.61 0.30
CA ILE A 53 1.53 -16.06 1.14
C ILE A 53 2.65 -15.47 0.27
N GLY A 54 3.10 -16.19 -0.76
CA GLY A 54 4.15 -15.72 -1.66
C GLY A 54 3.76 -14.42 -2.37
N PHE A 55 2.53 -14.33 -2.88
CA PHE A 55 2.00 -13.11 -3.47
C PHE A 55 1.89 -11.98 -2.44
N ALA A 56 1.35 -12.26 -1.25
CA ALA A 56 1.21 -11.27 -0.19
C ALA A 56 2.55 -10.70 0.28
N VAL A 57 3.58 -11.54 0.40
CA VAL A 57 4.95 -11.12 0.74
C VAL A 57 5.53 -10.24 -0.36
N TYR A 58 5.41 -10.64 -1.62
CA TYR A 58 5.92 -9.86 -2.75
C TYR A 58 5.24 -8.48 -2.86
N ALA A 59 3.91 -8.47 -2.92
CA ALA A 59 3.13 -7.25 -3.04
C ALA A 59 3.29 -6.36 -1.80
N GLY A 60 3.22 -6.95 -0.61
CA GLY A 60 3.39 -6.25 0.66
C GLY A 60 4.77 -5.62 0.79
N TRP A 61 5.84 -6.31 0.36
CA TRP A 61 7.19 -5.75 0.38
C TRP A 61 7.33 -4.54 -0.55
N ILE A 62 6.80 -4.62 -1.78
CA ILE A 62 6.82 -3.50 -2.73
C ILE A 62 6.03 -2.31 -2.18
N LEU A 63 4.82 -2.55 -1.67
CA LEU A 63 3.97 -1.50 -1.08
C LEU A 63 4.67 -0.84 0.11
N LEU A 64 5.27 -1.63 1.01
CA LEU A 64 6.01 -1.10 2.15
C LEU A 64 7.19 -0.23 1.69
N ARG A 65 8.00 -0.72 0.75
CA ARG A 65 9.15 0.04 0.22
C ARG A 65 8.72 1.31 -0.50
N TYR A 66 7.60 1.28 -1.23
CA TYR A 66 7.01 2.45 -1.87
C TYR A 66 6.54 3.49 -0.84
N LEU A 67 5.81 3.08 0.20
CA LEU A 67 5.37 3.99 1.27
C LEU A 67 6.54 4.60 2.05
N LEU A 68 7.64 3.86 2.17
CA LEU A 68 8.85 4.32 2.86
C LEU A 68 9.76 5.20 1.99
N SER A 69 9.63 5.17 0.66
CA SER A 69 10.52 5.90 -0.25
C SER A 69 10.24 7.40 -0.31
N GLY A 70 9.06 7.82 0.16
CA GLY A 70 8.64 9.22 0.19
C GLY A 70 8.43 9.83 -1.21
N PHE A 71 8.08 9.03 -2.22
CA PHE A 71 7.84 9.53 -3.58
C PHE A 71 6.46 10.18 -3.78
N GLU A 72 5.54 10.03 -2.83
CA GLU A 72 4.13 10.36 -3.05
C GLU A 72 3.85 11.88 -3.04
N TYR A 73 4.67 12.67 -2.33
CA TYR A 73 4.47 14.12 -2.19
C TYR A 73 5.76 14.90 -2.50
N PRO A 74 6.24 14.94 -3.75
CA PRO A 74 7.50 15.58 -4.11
C PRO A 74 7.47 17.11 -3.95
N GLU A 75 6.31 17.77 -4.07
CA GLU A 75 6.20 19.22 -3.92
C GLU A 75 6.11 19.73 -2.46
N ILE A 76 6.00 18.84 -1.47
CA ILE A 76 5.79 19.24 -0.07
C ILE A 76 7.13 19.34 0.65
N ALA A 77 7.74 20.53 0.61
CA ALA A 77 8.96 20.83 1.36
C ALA A 77 8.79 21.90 2.45
N GLY A 78 7.70 22.68 2.39
CA GLY A 78 7.39 23.73 3.37
C GLY A 78 6.61 23.22 4.59
N GLN A 79 6.94 23.73 5.78
CA GLN A 79 6.28 23.34 7.04
C GLN A 79 4.78 23.71 7.08
N SER A 80 4.38 24.79 6.41
CA SER A 80 2.97 25.20 6.25
C SER A 80 2.19 24.22 5.35
N ALA A 81 2.79 23.81 4.23
CA ALA A 81 2.22 22.83 3.30
C ALA A 81 2.07 21.45 3.98
N TYR A 82 3.08 21.00 4.74
CA TYR A 82 3.01 19.77 5.53
C TYR A 82 1.85 19.77 6.52
N ARG A 83 1.70 20.84 7.32
CA ARG A 83 0.60 20.97 8.29
C ARG A 83 -0.77 20.98 7.61
N LYS A 84 -0.90 21.63 6.45
CA LYS A 84 -2.13 21.65 5.66
C LYS A 84 -2.47 20.25 5.16
N LYS A 85 -1.52 19.57 4.52
CA LYS A 85 -1.73 18.23 3.96
C LYS A 85 -2.04 17.18 5.03
N ARG A 86 -1.43 17.28 6.22
CA ARG A 86 -1.76 16.41 7.35
C ARG A 86 -3.24 16.52 7.78
N LYS A 87 -3.79 17.74 7.80
CA LYS A 87 -5.22 17.94 8.10
C LYS A 87 -6.11 17.38 6.99
N GLU A 88 -5.70 17.56 5.74
CA GLU A 88 -6.39 17.00 4.57
C GLU A 88 -6.44 15.47 4.63
N ILE A 89 -5.32 14.81 4.92
CA ILE A 89 -5.23 13.35 5.09
C ILE A 89 -6.15 12.86 6.22
N ALA A 90 -6.24 13.59 7.34
CA ALA A 90 -7.15 13.25 8.42
C ALA A 90 -8.62 13.32 7.95
N ALA A 91 -8.99 14.39 7.24
CA ALA A 91 -10.34 14.55 6.70
C ALA A 91 -10.67 13.48 5.65
N LEU A 92 -9.75 13.19 4.73
CA LEU A 92 -9.85 12.13 3.73
C LEU A 92 -10.01 10.76 4.38
N SER A 93 -9.24 10.47 5.42
CA SER A 93 -9.31 9.17 6.10
C SER A 93 -10.62 8.96 6.85
N LEU A 94 -11.16 10.02 7.46
CA LEU A 94 -12.50 10.00 8.04
C LEU A 94 -13.58 9.82 6.96
N ALA A 95 -13.50 10.55 5.85
CA ALA A 95 -14.43 10.41 4.73
C ALA A 95 -14.39 8.99 4.13
N SER A 96 -13.20 8.44 3.90
CA SER A 96 -13.02 7.05 3.46
C SER A 96 -13.58 6.06 4.47
N GLY A 97 -13.39 6.29 5.77
CA GLY A 97 -13.98 5.48 6.84
C GLY A 97 -15.51 5.49 6.81
N LEU A 98 -16.13 6.66 6.60
CA LEU A 98 -17.59 6.78 6.46
C LEU A 98 -18.10 6.07 5.20
N ILE A 99 -17.42 6.24 4.07
CA ILE A 99 -17.77 5.54 2.83
C ILE A 99 -17.68 4.02 3.04
N PHE A 100 -16.61 3.54 3.66
CA PHE A 100 -16.42 2.14 3.99
C PHE A 100 -17.52 1.60 4.92
N ALA A 101 -17.92 2.38 5.93
CA ALA A 101 -19.03 2.05 6.83
C ALA A 101 -20.36 1.90 6.07
N ILE A 102 -20.68 2.85 5.19
CA ILE A 102 -21.91 2.82 4.38
C ILE A 102 -21.90 1.60 3.45
N LEU A 103 -20.79 1.36 2.74
CA LEU A 103 -20.66 0.21 1.84
C LEU A 103 -20.81 -1.10 2.61
N THR A 104 -20.17 -1.21 3.78
CA THR A 104 -20.29 -2.39 4.62
C THR A 104 -21.74 -2.64 5.00
N LEU A 105 -22.45 -1.65 5.53
CA LEU A 105 -23.88 -1.79 5.88
C LEU A 105 -24.76 -2.17 4.68
N LEU A 106 -24.44 -1.67 3.48
CA LEU A 106 -25.17 -1.97 2.26
C LEU A 106 -24.97 -3.42 1.80
N PHE A 107 -23.78 -3.99 1.96
CA PHE A 107 -23.48 -5.36 1.54
C PHE A 107 -23.75 -6.41 2.62
N THR A 108 -23.55 -6.09 3.90
CA THR A 108 -23.69 -7.05 5.02
C THR A 108 -24.97 -6.87 5.82
N GLY A 109 -25.74 -5.80 5.58
CA GLY A 109 -26.93 -5.46 6.35
C GLY A 109 -26.64 -4.72 7.66
N ILE A 110 -27.71 -4.28 8.33
CA ILE A 110 -27.64 -3.57 9.62
C ILE A 110 -27.43 -4.59 10.75
N PRO A 111 -26.46 -4.39 11.66
CA PRO A 111 -26.24 -5.30 12.78
C PRO A 111 -27.45 -5.38 13.72
N GLU A 112 -27.90 -6.60 14.02
CA GLU A 112 -29.10 -6.85 14.85
C GLU A 112 -28.81 -6.92 16.36
N HIS A 113 -27.56 -7.17 16.75
CA HIS A 113 -27.17 -7.39 18.14
C HIS A 113 -26.13 -6.35 18.61
N PRO A 114 -26.14 -5.94 19.90
CA PRO A 114 -25.15 -4.99 20.42
C PRO A 114 -23.70 -5.43 20.19
N GLY A 115 -23.41 -6.73 20.25
CA GLY A 115 -22.07 -7.27 19.98
C GLY A 115 -21.62 -7.05 18.53
N SER A 116 -22.51 -7.24 17.55
CA SER A 116 -22.16 -7.04 16.14
C SER A 116 -22.00 -5.56 15.77
N TRP A 117 -22.59 -4.64 16.54
CA TRP A 117 -22.29 -3.21 16.44
C TRP A 117 -20.85 -2.89 16.89
N VAL A 118 -20.36 -3.53 17.96
CA VAL A 118 -18.97 -3.34 18.43
C VAL A 118 -17.99 -3.82 17.37
N ASP A 119 -18.23 -5.00 16.78
CA ASP A 119 -17.38 -5.54 15.72
C ASP A 119 -17.37 -4.63 14.48
N PHE A 120 -18.54 -4.14 14.07
CA PHE A 120 -18.68 -3.20 12.96
C PHE A 120 -17.92 -1.89 13.20
N ILE A 121 -18.13 -1.25 14.35
CA ILE A 121 -17.44 0.00 14.71
C ILE A 121 -15.93 -0.24 14.79
N GLY A 122 -15.51 -1.36 15.39
CA GLY A 122 -14.11 -1.76 15.46
C GLY A 122 -13.48 -1.89 14.07
N MET A 123 -14.17 -2.55 13.13
CA MET A 123 -13.70 -2.71 11.75
C MET A 123 -13.58 -1.37 11.03
N VAL A 124 -14.59 -0.50 11.13
CA VAL A 124 -14.58 0.84 10.49
C VAL A 124 -13.48 1.71 11.07
N MET A 125 -13.33 1.73 12.40
CA MET A 125 -12.26 2.49 13.07
C MET A 125 -10.88 1.98 12.67
N LEU A 126 -10.69 0.65 12.62
CA LEU A 126 -9.43 0.05 12.21
C LEU A 126 -9.09 0.43 10.76
N PHE A 127 -10.06 0.37 9.85
CA PHE A 127 -9.88 0.78 8.46
C PHE A 127 -9.48 2.25 8.36
N ALA A 128 -10.23 3.16 8.99
CA ALA A 128 -9.95 4.60 8.96
C ALA A 128 -8.58 4.93 9.57
N PHE A 129 -8.22 4.23 10.66
CA PHE A 129 -6.92 4.36 11.32
C PHE A 129 -5.76 3.90 10.43
N LEU A 130 -5.88 2.72 9.81
CA LEU A 130 -4.85 2.21 8.89
C LEU A 130 -4.71 3.11 7.66
N HIS A 131 -5.83 3.54 7.08
CA HIS A 131 -5.82 4.49 5.97
C HIS A 131 -5.10 5.80 6.34
N PHE A 132 -5.41 6.37 7.51
CA PHE A 132 -4.70 7.54 8.01
C PHE A 132 -3.21 7.28 8.20
N LEU A 133 -2.86 6.16 8.85
CA LEU A 133 -1.49 5.81 9.18
C LEU A 133 -0.61 5.66 7.93
N ILE A 134 -1.13 4.96 6.91
CA ILE A 134 -0.44 4.76 5.63
C ILE A 134 -0.12 6.11 4.96
N ASN A 135 -1.13 6.95 4.80
CA ASN A 135 -0.98 8.27 4.17
C ASN A 135 -0.08 9.20 5.01
N PHE A 136 -0.18 9.13 6.34
CA PHE A 136 0.64 9.92 7.24
C PHE A 136 2.12 9.52 7.19
N ILE A 137 2.42 8.22 7.17
CA ILE A 137 3.78 7.70 7.03
C ILE A 137 4.38 8.17 5.71
N SER A 138 3.62 8.04 4.61
CA SER A 138 4.06 8.49 3.29
C SER A 138 4.37 9.98 3.27
N LEU A 139 3.46 10.83 3.77
CA LEU A 139 3.65 12.28 3.86
C LEU A 139 4.88 12.64 4.71
N ARG A 140 5.08 11.97 5.85
CA ARG A 140 6.23 12.22 6.73
C ARG A 140 7.55 11.88 6.04
N ASN A 141 7.60 10.76 5.33
CA ASN A 141 8.80 10.33 4.61
C ASN A 141 9.11 11.26 3.43
N SER A 142 8.10 11.65 2.65
CA SER A 142 8.25 12.66 1.60
C SER A 142 8.76 13.98 2.14
N PHE A 143 8.15 14.50 3.21
CA PHE A 143 8.56 15.79 3.80
C PHE A 143 10.02 15.77 4.26
N ARG A 144 10.45 14.73 5.00
CA ARG A 144 11.84 14.61 5.44
C ARG A 144 12.80 14.61 4.25
N LYS A 145 12.52 13.78 3.24
CA LYS A 145 13.36 13.66 2.05
C LYS A 145 13.45 14.96 1.25
N ASN A 146 12.35 15.68 1.12
CA ASN A 146 12.33 16.96 0.40
C ASN A 146 13.08 18.06 1.16
N GLN A 147 13.10 18.02 2.49
CA GLN A 147 13.93 18.92 3.28
C GLN A 147 15.42 18.61 3.08
N ASP A 148 15.80 17.33 3.14
CA ASP A 148 17.18 16.90 2.90
C ASP A 148 17.70 17.38 1.51
N LEU A 149 16.84 17.41 0.49
CA LEU A 149 17.17 17.88 -0.85
C LEU A 149 17.25 19.41 -1.02
N LEU A 150 16.70 20.19 -0.08
CA LEU A 150 16.77 21.65 -0.10
C LEU A 150 17.91 22.20 0.76
N ASP A 151 18.42 21.39 1.69
CA ASP A 151 19.55 21.71 2.55
C ASP A 151 20.91 21.39 1.90
N ASP A 152 20.92 20.70 0.74
CA ASP A 152 22.06 20.47 -0.18
C ASP A 152 22.14 21.54 -1.29
#